data_AF-A0A662UH39-F1
#
_entry.id   AF-A0A662UH39-F1
#
_cell.length_a   1.000
_cell.length_b   1.000
_cell.length_c   1.000
_cell.angle_alpha   90.00
_cell.angle_beta   90.00
_cell.angle_gamma   90.00
#
_symmetry.space_group_name_H-M   'P 1'
#
loop_
_entity.id
_entity.type
_entity.pdbx_description
1 polymer ?
#
loop_
_entity_poly.entity_id
_entity_poly.type
_entity_poly.pdbx_seq_one_letter_code
_entity_poly.pdbx_strand_id
1 'polypeptide(L)' 'MYSIPKLIDVNAKSRYFSGYSKLLVVGRCVEYEHPLALEQFKGWVKLSVCLEEEHMNHVGLKLAAILARNSFKEVGT' A
#
# COMPACT_ATOMS: atom_id res chain seq x y z
N MET A 1 5.63 -16.51 1.61
CA MET A 1 4.87 -15.97 0.46
C MET A 1 4.18 -14.71 0.96
N TYR A 2 4.42 -13.56 0.35
CA TYR A 2 3.79 -12.30 0.77
C TYR A 2 2.30 -12.33 0.46
N SER A 3 1.51 -11.77 1.36
CA SER A 3 0.05 -11.66 1.32
C SER A 3 -0.41 -10.23 1.01
N ILE A 4 0.40 -9.22 1.32
CA ILE A 4 0.09 -7.82 1.02
C ILE A 4 0.42 -7.55 -0.46
N PRO A 5 -0.58 -7.13 -1.27
CA PRO A 5 -0.36 -6.91 -2.69
C PRO A 5 0.63 -5.77 -2.94
N LYS A 6 1.46 -5.92 -3.98
CA LYS A 6 2.43 -4.89 -4.37
C LYS A 6 1.70 -3.64 -4.87
N LEU A 7 2.18 -2.47 -4.47
CA LEU A 7 1.63 -1.18 -4.90
C LEU A 7 1.59 -1.05 -6.44
N ILE A 8 2.62 -1.53 -7.13
CA ILE A 8 2.72 -1.42 -8.59
C ILE A 8 1.70 -2.30 -9.33
N ASP A 9 1.34 -3.46 -8.76
CA ASP A 9 0.44 -4.45 -9.37
C ASP A 9 -1.04 -4.10 -9.23
N VAL A 10 -1.41 -3.28 -8.23
CA VAL A 10 -2.81 -2.94 -7.96
C VAL A 10 -3.27 -1.82 -8.87
N ASN A 11 -4.39 -1.99 -9.59
CA ASN A 11 -4.98 -0.91 -10.37
C ASN A 11 -5.31 0.29 -9.46
N ALA A 12 -5.07 1.50 -9.95
CA ALA A 12 -5.23 2.70 -9.14
C ALA A 12 -6.67 3.00 -8.67
N LYS A 13 -7.69 2.42 -9.31
CA LYS A 13 -9.08 2.46 -8.85
C LYS A 13 -9.62 1.05 -8.56
N SER A 14 -8.74 0.14 -8.14
CA SER A 14 -9.10 -1.23 -7.79
C SER A 14 -10.23 -1.28 -6.76
N ARG A 15 -11.12 -2.27 -6.90
CA ARG A 15 -12.15 -2.60 -5.90
C ARG A 15 -11.53 -3.02 -4.57
N TYR A 16 -10.25 -3.38 -4.53
CA TYR A 16 -9.49 -3.66 -3.32
C TYR A 16 -9.51 -2.49 -2.32
N PHE A 17 -9.65 -1.25 -2.80
CA PHE A 17 -9.75 -0.06 -1.95
C PHE A 17 -11.18 0.17 -1.40
N SER A 18 -12.19 -0.54 -1.91
CA SER A 18 -13.58 -0.34 -1.53
C SER A 18 -13.80 -0.70 -0.06
N GLY A 19 -14.49 0.17 0.68
CA GLY A 19 -14.74 0.00 2.11
C GLY A 19 -13.62 0.52 3.03
N TYR A 20 -12.47 0.90 2.47
CA TYR A 20 -11.37 1.47 3.23
C TYR A 20 -11.31 2.99 3.09
N SER A 21 -11.09 3.68 4.20
CA SER A 21 -10.88 5.13 4.22
C SER A 21 -9.42 5.52 4.53
N LYS A 22 -8.56 4.56 4.81
CA LYS A 22 -7.14 4.77 5.16
C LYS A 22 -6.23 3.83 4.37
N LEU A 23 -5.12 4.35 3.86
CA LEU A 23 -4.13 3.62 3.06
C LEU A 23 -2.81 3.54 3.82
N LEU A 24 -2.25 2.34 3.94
CA LEU A 24 -0.89 2.10 4.44
C LEU A 24 -0.02 1.63 3.27
N VAL A 25 1.03 2.38 2.96
CA VAL A 25 2.14 1.89 2.15
C VAL A 25 3.13 1.25 3.11
N VAL A 26 3.58 0.03 2.84
CA VAL A 26 4.47 -0.67 3.78
C VAL A 26 5.64 -1.31 3.03
N GLY A 27 6.82 -1.30 3.64
CA GLY A 27 7.97 -2.05 3.13
C GLY A 27 7.66 -3.54 3.05
N ARG A 28 7.97 -4.19 1.92
CA ARG A 28 7.66 -5.62 1.71
C ARG A 28 8.26 -6.51 2.79
N CYS A 29 9.45 -6.19 3.29
CA CYS A 29 10.13 -6.97 4.32
C CYS A 29 9.42 -6.92 5.69
N VAL A 30 8.67 -5.85 5.99
CA VAL A 30 7.93 -5.70 7.27
C VAL A 30 6.90 -6.82 7.44
N GLU A 31 6.26 -7.26 6.36
CA GLU A 31 5.30 -8.37 6.42
C GLU A 31 5.95 -9.68 6.92
N TYR A 32 7.22 -9.88 6.60
CA TYR A 32 7.96 -11.08 6.97
C TYR A 32 8.70 -10.92 8.31
N GLU A 33 9.41 -9.81 8.49
CA GLU A 33 10.27 -9.58 9.65
C GLU A 33 9.49 -9.11 10.88
N HIS A 34 8.42 -8.33 10.67
CA HIS A 34 7.66 -7.70 11.75
C HIS A 34 6.14 -7.75 11.53
N PRO A 35 5.54 -8.94 11.31
CA PRO A 35 4.11 -9.05 11.01
C PRO A 35 3.20 -8.47 12.10
N LEU A 36 3.59 -8.59 13.38
CA LEU A 36 2.82 -8.05 14.50
C LEU A 36 2.73 -6.52 14.49
N ALA A 37 3.71 -5.82 13.88
CA ALA A 37 3.66 -4.38 13.75
C ALA A 37 2.52 -3.91 12.82
N LEU A 38 1.99 -4.80 11.98
CA LEU A 38 0.88 -4.50 11.07
C LEU A 38 -0.50 -4.58 11.74
N GLU A 39 -0.60 -5.20 12.92
CA GLU A 39 -1.85 -5.40 13.65
C GLU A 39 -2.48 -4.08 14.11
N GLN A 40 -1.65 -3.07 14.40
CA GLN A 40 -2.13 -1.72 14.76
C GLN A 40 -2.81 -1.00 13.58
N PHE A 41 -2.57 -1.46 12.35
CA PHE A 41 -3.18 -0.94 11.13
C PHE A 41 -4.36 -1.79 10.67
N LYS A 42 -5.03 -2.51 11.58
CA LYS A 42 -6.33 -3.14 11.30
C LYS A 42 -7.32 -2.08 10.79
N GLY A 43 -8.05 -2.39 9.71
CA GLY A 43 -8.96 -1.45 9.06
C GLY A 43 -8.32 -0.51 8.04
N TRP A 44 -7.01 -0.62 7.79
CA TRP A 44 -6.32 0.06 6.70
C TRP A 44 -6.15 -0.88 5.51
N VAL A 45 -6.33 -0.37 4.29
CA VAL A 45 -5.88 -1.09 3.09
C VAL A 45 -4.36 -0.98 3.01
N LYS A 46 -3.69 -2.11 2.77
CA LYS A 46 -2.23 -2.18 2.78
C LYS A 46 -1.72 -2.47 1.37
N LEU A 47 -0.70 -1.73 0.95
CA LEU A 47 0.05 -1.99 -0.28
C LEU A 47 1.54 -2.10 0.06
N SER A 48 2.20 -3.13 -0.47
CA SER A 48 3.62 -3.36 -0.22
C SER A 48 4.50 -2.69 -1.28
N VAL A 49 5.67 -2.18 -0.88
CA VAL A 49 6.68 -1.61 -1.76
C VAL A 49 8.07 -2.10 -1.37
N CYS A 50 8.95 -2.26 -2.36
CA CYS A 50 10.38 -2.51 -2.15
C CYS A 50 11.14 -1.55 -3.08
N LEU A 51 11.85 -0.58 -2.52
CA LEU A 51 12.56 0.43 -3.30
C LEU A 51 13.89 -0.09 -3.89
N GLU A 52 14.33 -1.28 -3.45
CA GLU A 52 15.44 -2.01 -4.08
C GLU A 52 14.99 -2.69 -5.39
N GLU A 53 13.71 -3.10 -5.47
CA GLU A 53 13.11 -3.68 -6.68
C GLU A 53 12.57 -2.60 -7.61
N GLU A 54 11.92 -1.57 -7.06
CA GLU A 54 11.17 -0.56 -7.81
C GLU A 54 11.77 0.85 -7.68
N HIS A 55 11.95 1.53 -8.80
CA HIS A 55 12.39 2.92 -8.78
C HIS A 55 11.35 3.86 -8.15
N MET A 56 11.83 4.85 -7.39
CA MET A 56 10.99 5.81 -6.66
C MET A 56 10.03 6.59 -7.57
N ASN A 57 10.40 6.85 -8.82
CA ASN A 57 9.53 7.53 -9.79
C ASN A 57 8.28 6.70 -10.10
N HIS A 58 8.41 5.38 -10.29
CA HIS A 58 7.29 4.48 -10.56
C HIS A 58 6.37 4.39 -9.35
N VAL A 59 6.94 4.19 -8.16
CA VAL A 59 6.20 4.14 -6.90
C VAL A 59 5.45 5.44 -6.65
N GLY A 60 6.13 6.58 -6.77
CA GLY A 60 5.56 7.90 -6.53
C GLY A 60 4.42 8.24 -7.49
N LEU A 61 4.62 8.03 -8.80
CA LEU A 61 3.58 8.25 -9.80
C LEU A 61 2.39 7.32 -9.59
N LYS A 62 2.65 6.05 -9.28
CA LYS A 62 1.58 5.07 -9.00
C LYS A 62 0.77 5.47 -7.77
N LEU A 63 1.43 5.85 -6.68
CA LEU A 63 0.79 6.32 -5.46
C LEU A 63 -0.03 7.58 -5.72
N ALA A 64 0.54 8.59 -6.39
CA ALA A 64 -0.19 9.80 -6.77
C ALA A 64 -1.46 9.48 -7.57
N ALA A 65 -1.36 8.53 -8.50
CA ALA A 65 -2.49 8.12 -9.33
C ALA A 65 -3.55 7.31 -8.54
N ILE A 66 -3.16 6.59 -7.48
CA ILE A 66 -4.09 5.98 -6.51
C ILE A 66 -4.81 7.07 -5.71
N LEU A 67 -4.06 8.04 -5.15
CA LEU A 67 -4.62 9.11 -4.33
C LEU A 67 -5.56 10.02 -5.13
N ALA A 68 -5.23 10.33 -6.38
CA ALA A 68 -6.07 11.17 -7.24
C ALA A 68 -7.44 10.56 -7.56
N ARG A 69 -7.60 9.24 -7.41
CA ARG A 69 -8.85 8.52 -7.76
C ARG A 69 -9.61 8.00 -6.55
N ASN A 70 -9.07 8.13 -5.33
CA ASN A 70 -9.69 7.58 -4.12
C ASN A 70 -9.74 8.63 -3.01
N SER A 71 -10.82 8.61 -2.24
CA SER A 71 -11.05 9.57 -1.16
C SER A 71 -10.52 9.03 0.18
N PHE A 72 -9.23 8.68 0.22
CA PHE A 72 -8.58 8.30 1.47
C PHE A 72 -8.51 9.52 2.39
N LYS A 73 -8.91 9.34 3.66
CA LYS A 73 -8.84 10.35 4.72
C LYS A 73 -7.45 10.44 5.34
N GLU A 74 -6.69 9.36 5.26
CA GLU A 74 -5.37 9.24 5.89
C GLU A 74 -4.48 8.31 5.06
N VAL A 75 -3.20 8.67 4.96
CA VAL A 75 -2.15 7.88 4.29
C VAL A 75 -0.98 7.74 5.25
N GLY A 76 -0.58 6.51 5.51
CA GLY A 76 0.58 6.15 6.33
C GLY A 76 1.64 5.44 5.49
N THR A 77 2.88 5.50 5.93
CA THR A 77 4.07 4.89 5.29
C THR A 77 4.93 4.21 6.33
#